data_AF-A0A415TQD5-F1
#
_entry.id   AF-A0A415TQD5-F1
#
_cell.length_a   1.000
_cell.length_b   1.000
_cell.length_c   1.000
_cell.angle_alpha   90.00
_cell.angle_beta   90.00
_cell.angle_gamma   90.00
#
_symmetry.space_group_name_H-M   'P 1'
#
loop_
_entity.id
_entity.type
_entity.pdbx_description
1 polymer ?
#
loop_
_entity_poly.entity_id
_entity_poly.type
_entity_poly.pdbx_seq_one_letter_code
_entity_poly.pdbx_strand_id
1 'polypeptide(L)' 'MPVGVSRQKLRQIRKEKNLTQKDVASQTGLSQQMVSKIESFNGNPSMLSFLKYCNCIGVDVNYPPPKGSGLLLNGSPD' A
#
# COMPACT_ATOMS: atom_id res chain seq x y z
N MET A 1 7.87 3.79 -9.15
CA MET A 1 6.52 4.10 -8.63
C MET A 1 5.50 3.65 -9.65
N PRO A 2 4.41 2.96 -9.28
CA PRO A 2 3.36 2.61 -10.23
C PRO A 2 2.77 3.89 -10.83
N VAL A 3 2.59 3.89 -12.15
CA VAL A 3 2.03 4.99 -12.92
C VAL A 3 0.55 5.19 -12.54
N GLY A 4 0.16 6.40 -12.09
CA GLY A 4 -1.26 6.79 -11.93
C GLY A 4 -1.79 7.14 -10.53
N VAL A 5 -0.97 7.11 -9.48
CA VAL A 5 -1.42 7.42 -8.10
C VAL A 5 -0.82 8.73 -7.58
N SER A 6 -1.61 9.82 -7.59
CA SER A 6 -1.24 11.12 -7.03
C SER A 6 -1.40 11.16 -5.50
N ARG A 7 -0.61 11.97 -4.78
CA ARG A 7 -0.60 12.03 -3.29
C ARG A 7 -1.97 12.26 -2.66
N GLN A 8 -2.74 13.16 -3.26
CA GLN A 8 -4.09 13.49 -2.81
C GLN A 8 -5.04 12.29 -2.94
N LYS A 9 -4.79 11.39 -3.90
CA LYS A 9 -5.66 10.25 -4.21
C LYS A 9 -5.64 9.18 -3.12
N LEU A 10 -4.48 8.83 -2.57
CA LEU A 10 -4.38 7.85 -1.49
C LEU A 10 -5.07 8.30 -0.20
N ARG A 11 -4.85 9.58 0.18
CA ARG A 11 -5.47 10.16 1.37
C ARG A 11 -6.99 10.32 1.19
N GLN A 12 -7.42 10.69 -0.02
CA GLN A 12 -8.83 10.82 -0.35
C GLN A 12 -9.54 9.47 -0.27
N ILE A 13 -9.02 8.42 -0.92
CA ILE A 13 -9.61 7.08 -0.89
C ILE A 13 -9.73 6.56 0.54
N ARG A 14 -8.72 6.76 1.38
CA ARG A 14 -8.80 6.37 2.81
C ARG A 14 -9.95 7.09 3.52
N LYS A 15 -10.11 8.40 3.29
CA LYS A 15 -11.18 9.20 3.88
C LYS A 15 -12.56 8.80 3.37
N GLU A 16 -12.70 8.48 2.08
CA GLU A 16 -13.95 7.96 1.49
C GLU A 16 -14.37 6.64 2.14
N LYS A 17 -13.40 5.86 2.63
CA LYS A 17 -13.62 4.65 3.44
C LYS A 17 -13.85 4.92 4.94
N ASN A 18 -13.95 6.18 5.36
CA ASN A 18 -14.10 6.59 6.76
C ASN A 18 -13.01 6.06 7.70
N LEU A 19 -11.81 5.77 7.17
CA LEU A 19 -10.68 5.29 7.97
C LEU A 19 -9.82 6.47 8.42
N THR A 20 -9.35 6.47 9.65
CA THR A 20 -8.27 7.35 10.12
C THR A 20 -6.89 6.75 9.77
N GLN A 21 -5.82 7.53 9.89
CA GLN A 21 -4.46 6.99 9.74
C GLN A 21 -4.12 5.97 10.85
N LYS A 22 -4.73 6.11 12.04
CA LYS A 22 -4.59 5.14 13.14
C LYS A 22 -5.28 3.82 12.79
N ASP A 23 -6.46 3.87 12.18
CA ASP A 23 -7.17 2.65 11.78
C ASP A 23 -6.38 1.86 10.75
N VAL A 24 -5.81 2.54 9.75
CA VAL A 24 -4.94 1.89 8.75
C VAL A 24 -3.67 1.33 9.40
N ALA A 25 -3.05 2.07 10.32
CA ALA A 25 -1.89 1.58 11.08
C ALA A 25 -2.22 0.28 11.83
N SER A 26 -3.33 0.27 12.58
CA SER A 26 -3.82 -0.90 13.30
C SER A 26 -4.13 -2.09 12.38
N GLN A 27 -4.77 -1.86 11.23
CA GLN A 27 -5.13 -2.93 10.29
C GLN A 27 -3.93 -3.51 9.52
N THR A 28 -2.91 -2.71 9.27
CA THR A 28 -1.74 -3.11 8.46
C THR A 28 -0.52 -3.53 9.30
N GLY A 29 -0.55 -3.28 10.60
CA GLY A 29 0.60 -3.41 11.50
C GLY A 29 1.69 -2.35 11.24
N LEU A 30 1.38 -1.30 10.47
CA LEU A 30 2.28 -0.17 10.24
C LEU A 30 2.18 0.82 11.40
N SER A 31 3.21 1.64 11.59
CA SER A 31 3.09 2.80 12.48
C SER A 31 2.27 3.90 11.81
N GLN A 32 1.55 4.70 12.59
CA GLN A 32 0.81 5.86 12.05
C GLN A 32 1.75 6.88 11.38
N GLN A 33 3.00 6.97 11.84
CA GLN A 33 4.05 7.74 11.15
C GLN A 33 4.37 7.18 9.76
N MET A 34 4.46 5.85 9.60
CA MET A 34 4.67 5.22 8.29
C MET A 34 3.50 5.49 7.35
N VAL A 35 2.26 5.41 7.85
CA VAL A 35 1.06 5.78 7.08
C VAL A 35 1.13 7.24 6.61
N SER A 36 1.51 8.17 7.48
CA SER A 36 1.70 9.59 7.13
C SER A 36 2.79 9.79 6.06
N LYS A 37 3.92 9.08 6.18
CA LYS A 37 5.01 9.09 5.19
C LYS A 37 4.55 8.59 3.81
N ILE A 38 3.77 7.50 3.79
CA ILE A 38 3.17 6.96 2.56
C ILE A 38 2.25 8.00 1.89
N GLU A 39 1.32 8.61 2.65
CA GLU A 39 0.38 9.60 2.09
C GLU A 39 1.06 10.89 1.62
N SER A 40 2.11 11.31 2.31
CA SER A 40 2.87 12.52 1.96
C SER A 40 3.90 12.29 0.87
N PHE A 41 4.16 11.03 0.48
CA PHE A 41 5.29 10.62 -0.36
C PHE A 41 6.61 11.22 0.15
N ASN A 42 6.71 11.36 1.48
CA ASN A 42 7.86 11.93 2.16
C ASN A 42 8.56 10.80 2.91
N GLY A 43 9.84 10.59 2.60
CA GLY A 43 10.63 9.45 3.07
C GLY A 43 10.62 8.27 2.08
N ASN A 44 11.30 7.20 2.48
CA ASN A 44 11.53 6.01 1.66
C ASN A 44 10.79 4.80 2.26
N PRO A 45 9.44 4.74 2.18
CA PRO A 45 8.70 3.56 2.64
C PRO A 45 9.13 2.35 1.80
N SER A 46 9.28 1.20 2.44
CA SER A 46 9.53 -0.04 1.69
C SER A 46 8.34 -0.35 0.79
N MET A 47 8.60 -1.04 -0.33
CA MET A 47 7.55 -1.49 -1.25
C MET A 47 6.47 -2.29 -0.51
N LEU A 48 6.88 -3.15 0.43
CA LEU A 48 5.95 -3.94 1.24
C LEU A 48 5.00 -3.07 2.07
N SER A 49 5.51 -2.02 2.74
CA SER A 49 4.67 -1.10 3.52
C SER A 49 3.71 -0.32 2.63
N PHE A 50 4.15 0.09 1.45
CA PHE A 50 3.30 0.76 0.47
C PHE A 50 2.17 -0.16 -0.02
N LEU A 51 2.48 -1.41 -0.38
CA LEU A 51 1.48 -2.40 -0.81
C LEU A 51 0.48 -2.72 0.30
N LYS A 52 0.93 -2.90 1.55
CA LYS A 52 0.04 -3.10 2.70
C LYS A 52 -0.95 -1.96 2.88
N TYR A 53 -0.47 -0.72 2.76
CA TYR A 53 -1.33 0.46 2.83
C TYR A 53 -2.35 0.47 1.69
N CYS A 54 -1.91 0.29 0.43
CA CYS A 54 -2.79 0.28 -0.74
C CYS A 54 -3.88 -0.80 -0.64
N ASN A 55 -3.50 -2.04 -0.29
CA ASN A 55 -4.45 -3.13 -0.11
C ASN A 55 -5.49 -2.83 0.99
N CYS A 56 -5.05 -2.26 2.13
CA CYS A 56 -5.97 -1.89 3.22
C CYS A 56 -7.02 -0.86 2.77
N ILE A 57 -6.62 0.12 1.96
CA ILE A 57 -7.55 1.10 1.40
C ILE A 57 -8.22 0.63 0.10
N GLY A 58 -8.04 -0.64 -0.30
CA GLY A 58 -8.63 -1.25 -1.50
C GLY A 58 -8.16 -0.66 -2.82
N VAL A 59 -6.95 -0.13 -2.86
CA VAL A 59 -6.26 0.21 -4.10
C VAL A 59 -5.49 -1.02 -4.54
N ASP A 60 -5.93 -1.64 -5.63
CA ASP A 60 -5.18 -2.71 -6.27
C ASP A 60 -4.00 -2.08 -7.03
N VAL A 61 -2.79 -2.33 -6.53
CA VAL A 61 -1.57 -1.88 -7.20
C VAL A 61 -1.14 -3.04 -8.08
N ASN A 62 -1.51 -2.98 -9.36
CA ASN A 62 -0.92 -3.84 -10.37
C ASN A 62 0.56 -3.47 -10.52
N TYR A 63 1.38 -4.06 -9.66
CA TYR A 63 2.82 -3.98 -9.72
C TYR A 63 3.30 -5.25 -10.43
N PRO A 64 3.81 -5.16 -11.67
CA PRO A 64 4.48 -6.32 -12.25
C PRO A 64 5.60 -6.72 -11.28
N PRO A 65 5.66 -7.99 -10.85
CA PRO A 65 6.69 -8.43 -9.93
C PRO A 65 8.06 -8.02 -10.50
N PRO A 66 9.00 -7.58 -9.66
CA PRO A 66 10.33 -7.25 -10.13
C PRO A 66 10.87 -8.50 -10.83
N LYS A 67 11.20 -8.37 -12.13
CA LYS A 67 11.81 -9.45 -12.90
C LYS A 67 13.15 -9.77 -12.24
N GLY A 68 13.18 -10.78 -11.37
CA GLY A 68 14.41 -11.17 -10.67
C GLY A 68 14.30 -11.68 -9.23
N SER A 69 13.10 -11.86 -8.65
CA SER A 69 12.99 -12.62 -7.39
C SER A 69 12.02 -13.78 -7.58
N GLY A 70 12.58 -14.96 -7.86
CA GLY A 70 11.86 -16.22 -7.83
C GLY A 70 11.30 -16.47 -6.43
N LEU A 71 10.04 -16.12 -6.23
CA LEU A 71 9.23 -16.66 -5.15
C LEU A 71 8.08 -17.40 -5.81
N LEU A 72 8.27 -18.70 -5.94
CA LEU A 72 7.25 -19.65 -6.38
C LEU A 72 6.14 -19.59 -5.33
N LEU A 73 5.05 -18.90 -5.63
CA LEU A 73 3.79 -19.07 -4.93
C LEU A 73 3.17 -20.32 -5.55
N ASN A 74 3.18 -21.41 -4.78
CA ASN A 74 2.74 -22.74 -5.19
C ASN A 74 1.44 -22.71 -5.98
N GLY A 75 1.39 -23.54 -7.03
CA GLY A 75 0.22 -23.77 -7.85
C GLY A 75 -1.02 -24.10 -7.03
N SER A 76 -2.16 -23.57 -7.49
CA SER A 76 -3.46 -24.17 -7.19
C SER A 76 -3.78 -25.15 -8.33
N PRO A 77 -4.22 -26.38 -8.02
CA PRO A 77 -4.56 -27.35 -9.03
C PRO A 77 -5.95 -27.05 -9.59
N ASP A 78 -6.08 -27.16 -10.91
CA ASP A 78 -7.22 -27.79 -11.56
C ASP A 78 -6.68 -28.68 -12.67
#